data_AF-A0A1K1TEZ7-F1
#
_entry.id   AF-A0A1K1TEZ7-F1
#
_cell.length_a   1.000
_cell.length_b   1.000
_cell.length_c   1.000
_cell.angle_alpha   90.00
_cell.angle_beta   90.00
_cell.angle_gamma   90.00
#
_symmetry.space_group_name_H-M   'P 1'
#
loop_
_entity.id
_entity.type
_entity.pdbx_description
1 polymer ?
#
loop_
_entity_poly.entity_id
_entity_poly.type
_entity_poly.pdbx_seq_one_letter_code
_entity_poly.pdbx_strand_id
1 'polypeptide(L)'
;MTALSGASSRIAAGERGETRIADRVVAKIAAQAAKEAIDEPPQEGATPRATVTVHRGTARVRVSLELGYPSDIGRQCGGVRRHVAERVRALAGMEVPEVAVQVERLHPTGASIAAQGRIR
;
A
#
# COMPACT_ATOMS: atom_id res chain seq x y z
N MET A 1 -58.83 19.75 -2.61
CA MET A 1 -57.78 19.76 -3.65
C MET A 1 -56.65 20.67 -3.20
N THR A 2 -55.57 20.12 -2.65
CA THR A 2 -54.31 20.86 -2.48
C THR A 2 -53.17 19.86 -2.61
N ALA A 3 -52.33 20.07 -3.63
CA ALA A 3 -51.32 19.13 -4.09
C ALA A 3 -50.08 19.14 -3.19
N LEU A 4 -49.59 17.95 -2.86
CA LEU A 4 -48.26 17.74 -2.27
C LEU A 4 -47.22 18.01 -3.36
N SER A 5 -46.58 19.18 -3.30
CA SER A 5 -45.44 19.49 -4.17
C SER A 5 -44.23 18.66 -3.71
N GLY A 6 -43.94 17.59 -4.46
CA GLY A 6 -42.69 16.85 -4.35
C GLY A 6 -41.54 17.70 -4.84
N ALA A 7 -40.90 18.45 -3.93
CA ALA A 7 -39.62 19.07 -4.19
C ALA A 7 -38.57 17.96 -4.30
N SER A 8 -38.33 17.46 -5.52
CA SER A 8 -37.12 16.71 -5.83
C SER A 8 -35.93 17.64 -5.57
N SER A 9 -35.26 17.47 -4.43
CA SER A 9 -34.04 18.19 -4.10
C SER A 9 -33.02 17.86 -5.19
N ARG A 10 -32.75 18.84 -6.06
CA ARG A 10 -31.84 18.68 -7.19
C ARG A 10 -30.44 18.36 -6.63
N ILE A 11 -29.95 17.14 -6.83
CA ILE A 11 -28.65 16.67 -6.32
C ILE A 11 -27.54 17.64 -6.79
N ALA A 12 -26.69 18.08 -5.87
CA ALA A 12 -25.59 19.00 -6.16
C ALA A 12 -24.63 18.39 -7.19
N ALA A 13 -23.97 19.21 -8.02
CA ALA A 13 -23.19 18.71 -9.14
C ALA A 13 -22.09 17.71 -8.77
N GLY A 14 -21.43 17.90 -7.62
CA GLY A 14 -20.39 17.02 -7.12
C GLY A 14 -20.90 15.73 -6.46
N GLU A 15 -22.20 15.66 -6.16
CA GLU A 15 -22.86 14.47 -5.56
C GLU A 15 -23.51 13.58 -6.62
N ARG A 16 -23.41 13.97 -7.91
CA ARG A 16 -23.98 13.20 -9.02
C ARG A 16 -23.04 12.07 -9.41
N GLY A 17 -23.43 10.85 -9.05
CA GLY A 17 -22.75 9.62 -9.44
C GLY A 17 -22.01 8.96 -8.29
N GLU A 18 -21.51 7.75 -8.54
CA GLU A 18 -20.77 6.95 -7.57
C GLU A 18 -19.51 6.39 -8.25
N THR A 19 -18.35 6.58 -7.64
CA THR A 19 -17.10 5.97 -8.09
C THR A 19 -16.91 4.64 -7.36
N ARG A 20 -16.89 3.53 -8.11
CA ARG A 20 -16.60 2.19 -7.56
C ARG A 20 -15.20 1.75 -7.92
N ILE A 21 -14.37 1.55 -6.90
CA ILE A 21 -13.00 1.07 -7.03
C ILE A 21 -12.97 -0.41 -6.66
N ALA A 22 -12.57 -1.26 -7.60
CA ALA A 22 -12.41 -2.68 -7.34
C ALA A 22 -11.16 -2.96 -6.47
N ASP A 23 -11.22 -4.00 -5.62
CA ASP A 23 -10.12 -4.42 -4.74
C ASP A 23 -8.78 -4.58 -5.48
N ARG A 24 -8.82 -5.11 -6.71
CA ARG A 24 -7.63 -5.25 -7.57
C ARG A 24 -6.94 -3.93 -7.89
N VAL A 25 -7.67 -2.82 -7.95
CA VAL A 25 -7.10 -1.49 -8.21
C VAL A 25 -6.42 -0.98 -6.94
N VAL A 26 -7.05 -1.17 -5.78
CA VAL A 26 -6.45 -0.84 -4.47
C VAL A 26 -5.17 -1.65 -4.25
N ALA A 27 -5.17 -2.93 -4.61
CA ALA A 27 -3.97 -3.77 -4.56
C ALA A 27 -2.84 -3.23 -5.45
N LYS A 28 -3.14 -2.73 -6.66
CA LYS A 28 -2.12 -2.09 -7.52
C LYS A 28 -1.57 -0.81 -6.92
N ILE A 29 -2.44 0.03 -6.34
CA ILE A 29 -2.03 1.25 -5.64
C ILE A 29 -1.10 0.89 -4.47
N ALA A 30 -1.47 -0.10 -3.66
CA ALA A 30 -0.68 -0.54 -2.51
C ALA A 30 0.68 -1.13 -2.93
N ALA A 31 0.73 -1.97 -3.98
CA ALA A 31 1.97 -2.52 -4.49
C ALA A 31 2.92 -1.43 -5.02
N GLN A 32 2.36 -0.47 -5.76
CA GLN A 32 3.14 0.67 -6.27
C GLN A 32 3.62 1.58 -5.14
N ALA A 33 2.77 1.88 -4.15
CA ALA A 33 3.16 2.64 -2.98
C ALA A 33 4.28 1.92 -2.19
N ALA A 34 4.17 0.60 -2.00
CA ALA A 34 5.23 -0.16 -1.35
C ALA A 34 6.55 -0.06 -2.10
N LYS A 35 6.52 -0.09 -3.44
CA LYS A 35 7.72 0.10 -4.27
C LYS A 35 8.34 1.49 -4.10
N GLU A 36 7.52 2.54 -4.01
CA GLU A 36 7.99 3.92 -3.81
C GLU A 36 8.61 4.15 -2.42
N ALA A 37 8.20 3.37 -1.42
CA ALA A 37 8.65 3.51 -0.04
C ALA A 37 9.97 2.79 0.27
N ILE A 38 10.49 1.97 -0.65
CA ILE A 38 11.78 1.29 -0.48
C ILE A 38 12.87 2.19 -1.09
N ASP A 39 13.67 2.82 -0.21
CA ASP A 39 14.73 3.76 -0.60
C ASP A 39 15.77 3.12 -1.54
N GLU A 40 16.18 1.89 -1.24
CA GLU A 40 17.18 1.14 -2.01
C GLU A 40 16.68 -0.30 -2.26
N PRO A 41 15.99 -0.54 -3.39
CA PRO A 41 15.52 -1.88 -3.73
C PRO A 41 16.70 -2.79 -4.11
N PRO A 42 16.64 -4.09 -3.77
CA PRO A 42 17.68 -5.03 -4.20
C PRO A 42 17.76 -5.10 -5.74
N GLN A 43 18.98 -5.16 -6.30
CA GLN A 43 19.18 -5.25 -7.76
C GLN A 43 18.49 -6.47 -8.39
N GLU A 44 18.52 -7.60 -7.70
CA GLU A 44 17.89 -8.86 -8.13
C GLU A 44 16.57 -9.14 -7.40
N GLY A 45 16.03 -8.13 -6.71
CA GLY A 45 14.82 -8.25 -5.90
C GLY A 45 13.54 -8.29 -6.73
N ALA A 46 12.60 -9.14 -6.34
CA ALA A 46 11.27 -9.12 -6.90
C ALA A 46 10.54 -7.81 -6.56
N THR A 47 9.68 -7.34 -7.48
CA THR A 47 8.83 -6.17 -7.19
C THR A 47 7.84 -6.47 -6.07
N PRO A 48 7.53 -5.50 -5.19
CA PRO A 48 6.56 -5.69 -4.14
C PRO A 48 5.19 -6.10 -4.68
N ARG A 49 4.56 -7.06 -4.01
CA ARG A 49 3.20 -7.52 -4.31
C ARG A 49 2.28 -7.13 -3.17
N ALA A 50 1.04 -6.80 -3.49
CA ALA A 50 0.03 -6.51 -2.48
C ALA A 50 -1.25 -7.29 -2.74
N THR A 51 -1.87 -7.75 -1.66
CA THR A 51 -3.23 -8.27 -1.65
C THR A 51 -4.08 -7.41 -0.73
N VAL A 52 -5.33 -7.19 -1.14
CA VAL A 52 -6.23 -6.28 -0.45
C VAL A 52 -7.60 -6.92 -0.33
N THR A 53 -8.22 -6.70 0.81
CA THR A 53 -9.64 -7.00 1.04
C THR A 53 -10.33 -5.71 1.45
N VAL A 54 -11.35 -5.31 0.70
CA VAL A 54 -12.11 -4.09 0.99
C VAL A 54 -13.44 -4.46 1.66
N HIS A 55 -13.76 -3.78 2.74
CA HIS A 55 -15.05 -3.88 3.40
C HIS A 55 -15.54 -2.49 3.83
N ARG A 56 -16.71 -2.07 3.32
CA ARG A 56 -17.37 -0.80 3.71
C ARG A 56 -16.43 0.42 3.69
N GLY A 57 -15.65 0.57 2.62
CA GLY A 57 -14.71 1.71 2.46
C GLY A 57 -13.43 1.60 3.29
N THR A 58 -13.21 0.48 3.98
CA THR A 58 -11.98 0.17 4.71
C THR A 58 -11.20 -0.90 3.95
N ALA A 59 -9.89 -0.69 3.77
CA ALA A 59 -9.00 -1.65 3.10
C ALA A 59 -8.02 -2.27 4.09
N ARG A 60 -8.00 -3.60 4.17
CA ARG A 60 -6.92 -4.34 4.83
C ARG A 60 -5.89 -4.74 3.80
N VAL A 61 -4.63 -4.40 4.04
CA VAL A 61 -3.55 -4.56 3.05
C VAL A 61 -2.49 -5.52 3.58
N ARG A 62 -2.10 -6.49 2.76
CA ARG A 62 -0.89 -7.29 2.96
C ARG A 62 0.08 -7.00 1.83
N VAL A 63 1.32 -6.70 2.19
CA VAL A 63 2.41 -6.42 1.24
C VAL A 63 3.50 -7.47 1.44
N SER A 64 3.87 -8.14 0.35
CA SER A 64 5.05 -9.00 0.26
C SER A 64 6.16 -8.25 -0.47
N LEU A 65 7.36 -8.20 0.11
CA LEU A 65 8.49 -7.51 -0.49
C LEU A 65 9.82 -8.18 -0.14
N GLU A 66 10.87 -7.81 -0.85
CA GLU A 66 12.25 -8.24 -0.61
C GLU A 66 13.10 -7.01 -0.30
N LEU A 67 14.05 -7.13 0.65
CA LEU A 67 14.89 -6.01 1.09
C LEU A 67 16.38 -6.34 0.96
N GLY A 68 17.22 -5.31 0.85
CA GLY A 68 18.67 -5.45 0.92
C GLY A 68 19.14 -5.71 2.35
N TYR A 69 20.30 -6.33 2.51
CA TYR A 69 20.95 -6.59 3.78
C TYR A 69 22.45 -6.28 3.71
N PRO A 70 23.02 -5.50 4.65
CA PRO A 70 22.39 -5.00 5.88
C PRO A 70 21.47 -3.79 5.64
N SER A 71 20.34 -3.76 6.35
CA SER A 71 19.42 -2.62 6.40
C SER A 71 18.62 -2.62 7.71
N ASP A 72 18.05 -1.47 8.09
CA ASP A 72 17.10 -1.39 9.20
C ASP A 72 15.71 -1.83 8.72
N ILE A 73 15.45 -3.13 8.84
CA ILE A 73 14.19 -3.76 8.42
C ILE A 73 12.98 -3.12 9.14
N GLY A 74 13.13 -2.79 10.43
CA GLY A 74 12.05 -2.21 11.23
C GLY A 74 11.65 -0.82 10.71
N ARG A 75 12.65 0.04 10.49
CA ARG A 75 12.45 1.38 9.91
C ARG A 75 11.87 1.30 8.50
N GLN A 76 12.41 0.45 7.63
CA GLN A 76 11.92 0.31 6.26
C GLN A 76 10.48 -0.22 6.22
N CYS A 77 10.16 -1.29 6.96
CA CYS A 77 8.79 -1.80 7.05
C CYS A 77 7.82 -0.76 7.63
N GLY A 78 8.25 0.02 8.63
CA GLY A 78 7.48 1.15 9.16
C GLY A 78 7.19 2.22 8.11
N GLY A 79 8.21 2.57 7.31
CA GLY A 79 8.07 3.49 6.17
C GLY A 79 7.06 3.00 5.13
N VAL A 80 7.17 1.71 4.74
CA VAL A 80 6.24 1.07 3.80
C VAL A 80 4.80 1.10 4.33
N ARG A 81 4.57 0.73 5.60
CA ARG A 81 3.23 0.75 6.21
C ARG A 81 2.59 2.13 6.13
N ARG A 82 3.35 3.16 6.49
CA ARG A 82 2.88 4.55 6.48
C ARG A 82 2.55 5.01 5.06
N HIS A 83 3.50 4.85 4.13
CA HIS A 83 3.33 5.35 2.76
C HIS A 83 2.18 4.65 2.03
N VAL A 84 2.02 3.33 2.23
CA VAL A 84 0.89 2.57 1.65
C VAL A 84 -0.45 3.09 2.17
N ALA A 85 -0.58 3.29 3.49
CA ALA A 85 -1.82 3.80 4.08
C ALA A 85 -2.14 5.21 3.56
N GLU A 86 -1.15 6.11 3.51
CA GLU A 86 -1.29 7.46 2.98
C GLU A 86 -1.72 7.46 1.50
N ARG A 87 -1.06 6.65 0.66
CA ARG A 87 -1.33 6.62 -0.78
C ARG A 87 -2.68 6.03 -1.12
N VAL A 88 -3.08 4.96 -0.45
CA VAL A 88 -4.41 4.34 -0.62
C VAL A 88 -5.51 5.31 -0.18
N ARG A 89 -5.33 6.00 0.96
CA ARG A 89 -6.28 7.03 1.39
C ARG A 89 -6.41 8.15 0.39
N ALA A 90 -5.29 8.68 -0.11
CA ALA A 90 -5.27 9.79 -1.05
C ALA A 90 -5.87 9.46 -2.41
N LEU A 91 -5.66 8.24 -2.93
CA LEU A 91 -6.05 7.86 -4.29
C LEU A 91 -7.35 7.07 -4.38
N ALA A 92 -7.68 6.28 -3.35
CA ALA A 92 -8.88 5.45 -3.33
C ALA A 92 -9.95 5.92 -2.33
N GLY A 93 -9.64 6.91 -1.48
CA GLY A 93 -10.57 7.42 -0.48
C GLY A 93 -10.93 6.38 0.59
N MET A 94 -10.07 5.38 0.81
CA MET A 94 -10.30 4.28 1.75
C MET A 94 -9.42 4.42 2.99
N GLU A 95 -9.98 4.13 4.17
CA GLU A 95 -9.18 4.02 5.39
C GLU A 95 -8.42 2.69 5.43
N VAL A 96 -7.18 2.73 5.91
CA VAL A 96 -6.30 1.55 5.99
C VAL A 96 -5.87 1.33 7.44
N PRO A 97 -6.67 0.63 8.25
CA PRO A 97 -6.37 0.43 9.67
C PRO A 97 -5.20 -0.55 9.89
N GLU A 98 -4.90 -1.40 8.90
CA GLU A 98 -3.88 -2.43 9.02
C GLU A 98 -3.12 -2.60 7.70
N VAL A 99 -1.78 -2.55 7.81
CA VAL A 99 -0.84 -2.93 6.75
C VAL A 99 0.12 -3.98 7.29
N ALA A 100 -0.11 -5.24 6.90
CA ALA A 100 0.79 -6.34 7.19
C ALA A 100 1.91 -6.37 6.15
N VAL A 101 3.17 -6.29 6.60
CA VAL A 101 4.35 -6.35 5.72
C VAL A 101 5.07 -7.67 5.97
N GLN A 102 5.25 -8.44 4.91
CA GLN A 102 5.98 -9.69 4.88
C GLN A 102 7.26 -9.50 4.06
N VAL A 103 8.40 -9.76 4.71
CA VAL A 103 9.69 -9.78 4.04
C VAL A 103 9.97 -11.21 3.60
N GLU A 104 9.94 -11.46 2.29
CA GLU A 104 10.11 -12.80 1.73
C GLU A 104 11.57 -13.20 1.57
N ARG A 105 12.44 -12.22 1.31
CA ARG A 105 13.88 -12.44 1.11
C ARG A 105 14.69 -11.22 1.54
N LEU A 106 15.87 -11.49 2.09
CA LEU A 106 16.91 -10.52 2.36
C LEU A 106 18.08 -10.76 1.42
N HIS A 107 18.45 -9.73 0.66
CA HIS A 107 19.50 -9.80 -0.36
C HIS A 107 20.80 -9.21 0.19
N PRO A 108 21.87 -10.01 0.38
CA PRO A 108 23.13 -9.49 0.87
C PRO A 108 23.73 -8.51 -0.14
N THR A 109 23.98 -7.28 0.27
CA THR A 109 24.77 -6.32 -0.49
C THR A 109 26.24 -6.70 -0.36
N GLY A 110 27.00 -6.65 -1.45
CA GLY A 110 28.39 -7.17 -1.52
C GLY A 110 29.36 -6.65 -0.45
N ALA A 111 29.06 -5.53 0.20
CA ALA A 111 29.80 -5.03 1.37
C ALA A 111 29.74 -5.99 2.58
N SER A 112 28.66 -6.74 2.77
CA SER A 112 28.50 -7.71 3.86
C SER A 112 29.40 -8.94 3.69
N ILE A 113 29.56 -9.42 2.46
CA ILE A 113 30.34 -10.63 2.17
C ILE A 113 31.83 -10.40 2.51
N ALA A 114 32.34 -9.18 2.27
CA ALA A 114 33.71 -8.82 2.62
C ALA A 114 33.97 -8.75 4.15
N ALA A 115 32.94 -8.46 4.96
CA ALA A 115 33.05 -8.39 6.42
C ALA A 115 32.98 -9.77 7.10
N GLN A 116 32.31 -10.75 6.49
CA GLN A 116 32.12 -12.09 7.05
C GLN A 116 33.27 -13.09 6.74
N GLY A 117 34.29 -12.66 6.00
CA GLY A 117 35.47 -13.47 5.64
C GLY A 117 36.56 -13.63 6.71
N ARG A 118 36.32 -13.29 7.99
CA ARG A 118 37.27 -13.55 9.08
C ARG A 118 36.58 -14.15 10.30
N ILE A 119 36.36 -15.45 10.25
CA ILE A 119 36.26 -16.28 11.46
C ILE A 119 37.44 -17.25 11.35
N ARG A 120 38.45 -17.04 12.20
CA ARG A 120 39.62 -17.93 12.35
C ARG A 120 39.27 -19.09 13.25
#